data_AF-K6AN77-F1
#
_entry.id   AF-K6AN77-F1
#
_cell.length_a   1.000
_cell.length_b   1.000
_cell.length_c   1.000
_cell.angle_alpha   90.00
_cell.angle_beta   90.00
_cell.angle_gamma   90.00
#
_symmetry.space_group_name_H-M   'P 1'
#
loop_
_entity.id
_entity.type
_entity.pdbx_description
1 polymer ?
#
loop_
_entity_poly.entity_id
_entity_poly.type
_entity_poly.pdbx_seq_one_letter_code
_entity_poly.pdbx_strand_id
1 'polypeptide(L)'
;MNTTTVKKSEKKQSMTNSSNMEIATFIGKLFSFNSSLKLYHWSVTGTGSYAKHMALDEAIASLLDVIDRITETTYALVGDLHISIPETKTPDNITKHVSEFYNYVEKHRDLFPEAFSQSIIDDYQEALQQLIYRLVRLE
;
A
#
# COMPACT_ATOMS: atom_id res chain seq x y z
N MET A 1 34.11 -3.31 -28.71
CA MET A 1 32.94 -3.62 -27.84
C MET A 1 31.73 -3.78 -28.74
N ASN A 2 31.04 -4.93 -28.69
CA ASN A 2 29.94 -5.24 -29.63
C ASN A 2 28.70 -4.39 -29.34
N THR A 3 28.16 -3.73 -30.37
CA THR A 3 26.96 -2.88 -30.30
C THR A 3 25.70 -3.63 -29.84
N THR A 4 25.65 -4.95 -30.05
CA THR A 4 24.55 -5.81 -29.61
C THR A 4 24.51 -6.02 -28.09
N THR A 5 25.67 -6.08 -27.43
CA THR A 5 25.76 -6.24 -25.97
C THR A 5 25.39 -4.96 -25.22
N VAL A 6 25.70 -3.79 -25.80
CA VAL A 6 25.36 -2.47 -25.24
C VAL A 6 23.85 -2.21 -25.30
N LYS A 7 23.18 -2.52 -26.41
CA LYS A 7 21.71 -2.39 -26.52
C LYS A 7 20.94 -3.31 -25.56
N LYS A 8 21.49 -4.49 -25.23
CA LYS A 8 20.85 -5.44 -24.29
C LYS A 8 20.99 -4.98 -22.83
N SER A 9 22.11 -4.38 -22.46
CA SER A 9 22.30 -3.79 -21.12
C SER A 9 21.46 -2.52 -20.93
N GLU A 10 21.37 -1.65 -21.93
CA GLU A 10 20.54 -0.43 -21.88
C GLU A 10 19.05 -0.76 -21.74
N LYS A 11 18.56 -1.75 -22.49
CA LYS A 11 17.16 -2.20 -22.39
C LYS A 11 16.84 -2.81 -21.02
N LYS A 12 17.77 -3.60 -20.45
CA LYS A 12 17.62 -4.19 -19.11
C LYS A 12 17.58 -3.10 -18.03
N GLN A 13 18.47 -2.12 -18.10
CA GLN A 13 18.53 -1.02 -17.14
C GLN A 13 17.31 -0.08 -17.23
N SER A 14 16.82 0.19 -18.45
CA SER A 14 15.56 0.93 -18.65
C SER A 14 14.34 0.21 -18.08
N MET A 15 14.25 -1.11 -18.22
CA MET A 15 13.15 -1.92 -17.64
C MET A 15 13.22 -1.95 -16.11
N THR A 16 14.42 -2.09 -15.53
CA THR A 16 14.62 -2.04 -14.07
C THR A 16 14.22 -0.67 -13.50
N ASN A 17 14.58 0.42 -14.19
CA ASN A 17 14.18 1.77 -13.77
C ASN A 17 12.65 1.99 -13.83
N SER A 18 11.96 1.41 -14.80
CA SER A 18 10.48 1.47 -14.89
C SER A 18 9.83 0.72 -13.73
N SER A 19 10.32 -0.49 -13.43
CA SER A 19 9.80 -1.31 -12.33
C SER A 19 10.02 -0.65 -10.96
N ASN A 20 11.20 -0.08 -10.71
CA ASN A 20 11.47 0.63 -9.46
C ASN A 20 10.58 1.87 -9.29
N MET A 21 10.22 2.55 -10.39
CA MET A 21 9.30 3.69 -10.36
C MET A 21 7.87 3.26 -10.01
N GLU A 22 7.40 2.14 -10.56
CA GLU A 22 6.09 1.56 -10.25
C GLU A 22 6.02 1.11 -8.78
N ILE A 23 7.06 0.45 -8.29
CA ILE A 23 7.21 0.05 -6.88
C ILE A 23 7.18 1.29 -5.97
N ALA A 24 7.97 2.32 -6.27
CA ALA A 24 8.00 3.55 -5.48
C ALA A 24 6.64 4.26 -5.46
N THR A 25 5.94 4.27 -6.59
CA THR A 25 4.58 4.81 -6.71
C THR A 25 3.58 4.00 -5.89
N PHE A 26 3.69 2.67 -5.91
CA PHE A 26 2.84 1.78 -5.13
C PHE A 26 3.03 2.00 -3.62
N ILE A 27 4.27 2.03 -3.13
CA ILE A 27 4.58 2.29 -1.72
C ILE A 27 4.06 3.67 -1.30
N GLY A 28 4.28 4.70 -2.11
CA GLY A 28 3.73 6.04 -1.86
C GLY A 28 2.20 6.06 -1.72
N LYS A 29 1.50 5.23 -2.50
CA LYS A 29 0.05 5.04 -2.38
C LYS A 29 -0.37 4.30 -1.12
N LEU A 30 0.40 3.32 -0.63
CA LEU A 30 0.09 2.65 0.64
C LEU A 30 0.11 3.66 1.81
N PHE A 31 1.13 4.52 1.88
CA PHE A 31 1.22 5.59 2.88
C PHE A 31 0.09 6.63 2.73
N SER A 32 -0.23 7.02 1.49
CA SER A 32 -1.33 7.94 1.21
C SER A 32 -2.68 7.35 1.63
N PHE A 33 -2.92 6.07 1.36
CA PHE A 33 -4.11 5.38 1.84
C PHE A 33 -4.17 5.34 3.37
N ASN A 34 -3.08 4.98 4.04
CA ASN A 34 -3.05 4.96 5.50
C ASN A 34 -3.32 6.36 6.10
N SER A 35 -2.80 7.41 5.47
CA SER A 35 -3.11 8.80 5.83
C SER A 35 -4.60 9.12 5.68
N SER A 36 -5.25 8.60 4.64
CA SER A 36 -6.69 8.82 4.41
C SER A 36 -7.55 8.15 5.50
N LEU A 37 -7.12 7.00 6.02
CA LEU A 37 -7.75 6.34 7.15
C LEU A 37 -7.61 7.19 8.41
N LYS A 38 -6.43 7.79 8.67
CA LYS A 38 -6.24 8.71 9.80
C LYS A 38 -7.12 9.94 9.71
N LEU A 39 -7.22 10.54 8.54
CA LEU A 39 -8.12 11.68 8.31
C LEU A 39 -9.57 11.33 8.64
N TYR A 40 -10.05 10.15 8.18
CA TYR A 40 -11.41 9.69 8.50
C TYR A 40 -11.58 9.35 9.99
N HIS A 41 -10.60 8.69 10.59
CA HIS A 41 -10.56 8.32 12.00
C HIS A 41 -10.72 9.53 12.93
N TRP A 42 -10.08 10.66 12.59
CA TRP A 42 -10.24 11.90 13.36
C TRP A 42 -11.61 12.57 13.16
N SER A 43 -12.21 12.44 11.98
CA SER A 43 -13.48 13.10 11.65
C SER A 43 -14.73 12.28 11.96
N VAL A 44 -14.59 11.02 12.41
CA VAL A 44 -15.73 10.11 12.57
C VAL A 44 -16.70 10.61 13.66
N THR A 45 -17.99 10.65 13.34
CA THR A 45 -19.06 11.10 14.22
C THR A 45 -20.33 10.27 14.01
N GLY A 46 -21.35 10.46 14.85
CA GLY A 46 -22.62 9.74 14.77
C GLY A 46 -22.67 8.42 15.57
N THR A 47 -23.70 7.63 15.33
CA THR A 47 -23.91 6.32 15.98
C THR A 47 -22.75 5.37 15.65
N GLY A 48 -22.23 4.66 16.66
CA GLY A 48 -21.12 3.73 16.48
C GLY A 48 -19.76 4.39 16.22
N SER A 49 -19.67 5.72 16.28
CA SER A 49 -18.43 6.48 15.98
C SER A 49 -17.23 6.06 16.80
N TYR A 50 -17.37 5.79 18.10
CA TYR A 50 -16.26 5.31 18.94
C TYR A 50 -15.74 3.95 18.48
N ALA A 51 -16.63 3.00 18.20
CA ALA A 51 -16.22 1.68 17.71
C ALA A 51 -15.54 1.78 16.34
N LYS A 52 -16.04 2.66 15.45
CA LYS A 52 -15.43 2.93 14.14
C LYS A 52 -14.07 3.62 14.29
N HIS A 53 -13.93 4.56 15.21
CA HIS A 53 -12.67 5.22 15.57
C HIS A 53 -11.60 4.20 15.98
N MET A 54 -11.96 3.29 16.90
CA MET A 54 -11.05 2.24 17.38
C MET A 54 -10.70 1.22 16.29
N ALA A 55 -11.68 0.79 15.48
CA ALA A 55 -11.44 -0.15 14.39
C ALA A 55 -10.47 0.44 13.34
N LEU A 56 -10.59 1.73 13.03
CA LEU A 56 -9.68 2.43 12.14
C LEU A 56 -8.28 2.57 12.77
N ASP A 57 -8.20 2.91 14.06
CA ASP A 57 -6.91 3.08 14.75
C ASP A 57 -6.10 1.79 14.76
N GLU A 58 -6.74 0.68 15.10
CA GLU A 58 -6.14 -0.66 15.09
C GLU A 58 -5.65 -1.03 13.68
N ALA A 59 -6.49 -0.83 12.65
CA ALA A 59 -6.09 -1.13 11.28
C ALA A 59 -4.93 -0.25 10.81
N ILE A 60 -4.90 1.03 11.17
CA ILE A 60 -3.80 1.94 10.80
C ILE A 60 -2.48 1.46 11.40
N ALA A 61 -2.47 1.01 12.66
CA ALA A 61 -1.27 0.49 13.28
C ALA A 61 -0.73 -0.75 12.55
N SER A 62 -1.61 -1.73 12.26
CA SER A 62 -1.23 -2.95 11.53
C SER A 62 -0.76 -2.64 10.11
N LEU A 63 -1.44 -1.76 9.39
CA LEU A 63 -1.07 -1.40 8.02
C LEU A 63 0.27 -0.64 7.99
N LEU A 64 0.56 0.23 8.96
CA LEU A 64 1.84 0.92 9.05
C LEU A 64 3.02 -0.04 9.25
N ASP A 65 2.88 -1.02 10.14
CA ASP A 65 3.92 -2.04 10.36
C ASP A 65 4.21 -2.81 9.06
N VAL A 66 3.17 -3.22 8.35
CA VAL A 66 3.31 -3.95 7.09
C VAL A 66 3.92 -3.07 5.99
N ILE A 67 3.53 -1.79 5.91
CA ILE A 67 4.11 -0.83 4.95
C ILE A 67 5.61 -0.65 5.19
N ASP A 68 6.03 -0.53 6.45
CA ASP A 68 7.45 -0.39 6.79
C ASP A 68 8.23 -1.65 6.39
N ARG A 69 7.73 -2.83 6.78
CA ARG A 69 8.32 -4.14 6.42
C ARG A 69 8.48 -4.32 4.92
N ILE A 70 7.45 -4.04 4.10
CA ILE A 70 7.56 -4.19 2.64
C ILE A 70 8.52 -3.15 2.06
N THR A 71 8.52 -1.92 2.59
CA THR A 71 9.39 -0.83 2.11
C THR A 71 10.86 -1.18 2.35
N GLU A 72 11.24 -1.50 3.60
CA GLU A 72 12.63 -1.82 3.94
C GLU A 72 13.13 -3.07 3.21
N THR A 73 12.29 -4.11 3.13
CA THR A 73 12.59 -5.33 2.37
C THR A 73 12.85 -5.02 0.90
N THR A 74 12.06 -4.12 0.31
CA THR A 74 12.20 -3.73 -1.09
C THR A 74 13.49 -2.93 -1.32
N TYR A 75 13.81 -1.96 -0.47
CA TYR A 75 15.08 -1.23 -0.53
C TYR A 75 16.29 -2.17 -0.50
N ALA A 76 16.23 -3.22 0.33
CA ALA A 76 17.30 -4.23 0.40
C ALA A 76 17.48 -5.03 -0.90
N LEU A 77 16.41 -5.22 -1.69
CA LEU A 77 16.44 -5.99 -2.93
C LEU A 77 16.80 -5.16 -4.16
N VAL A 78 16.22 -3.96 -4.28
CA VAL A 78 16.27 -3.17 -5.52
C VAL A 78 17.10 -1.89 -5.40
N GLY A 79 17.62 -1.60 -4.20
CA GLY A 79 18.35 -0.38 -3.89
C GLY A 79 17.43 0.82 -3.68
N ASP A 80 17.98 2.03 -3.87
CA ASP A 80 17.28 3.28 -3.55
C ASP A 80 16.00 3.48 -4.37
N LEU A 81 14.90 3.76 -3.67
CA LEU A 81 13.61 4.10 -4.25
C LEU A 81 13.28 5.58 -4.03
N HIS A 82 12.90 6.29 -5.08
CA HIS A 82 12.47 7.68 -4.97
C HIS A 82 10.96 7.73 -4.70
N ILE A 83 10.57 7.47 -3.46
CA ILE A 83 9.16 7.43 -3.05
C ILE A 83 8.62 8.85 -2.88
N SER A 84 7.44 9.10 -3.45
CA SER A 84 6.65 10.32 -3.22
C SER A 84 5.28 9.92 -2.70
N ILE A 85 4.82 10.55 -1.62
CA ILE A 85 3.50 10.31 -1.03
C ILE A 85 2.52 11.35 -1.63
N PRO A 86 1.51 10.92 -2.39
CA PRO A 86 0.51 11.83 -2.95
C PRO A 86 -0.27 12.57 -1.87
N GLU A 87 -0.73 13.79 -2.19
CA GLU A 87 -1.69 14.53 -1.37
C GLU A 87 -2.93 13.66 -1.09
N THR A 88 -3.36 13.64 0.17
CA THR A 88 -4.45 12.79 0.64
C THR A 88 -5.58 13.63 1.20
N LYS A 89 -6.82 13.21 0.94
CA LYS A 89 -8.04 13.81 1.49
C LYS A 89 -8.85 12.78 2.26
N THR A 90 -9.74 13.26 3.14
CA THR A 90 -10.71 12.41 3.83
C THR A 90 -11.65 11.78 2.80
N PRO A 91 -11.84 10.44 2.80
CA PRO A 91 -12.78 9.80 1.89
C PRO A 91 -14.23 10.02 2.33
N ASP A 92 -15.16 10.14 1.37
CA ASP A 92 -16.58 10.32 1.67
C ASP A 92 -17.23 9.02 2.22
N ASN A 93 -16.82 7.87 1.68
CA ASN A 93 -17.29 6.54 2.10
C ASN A 93 -16.11 5.64 2.44
N ILE A 94 -15.89 5.43 3.73
CA ILE A 94 -14.74 4.66 4.24
C ILE A 94 -14.80 3.18 3.85
N THR A 95 -15.96 2.53 3.92
CA THR A 95 -16.11 1.10 3.60
C THR A 95 -15.81 0.83 2.13
N LYS A 96 -16.33 1.68 1.23
CA LYS A 96 -16.02 1.63 -0.20
C LYS A 96 -14.55 1.92 -0.46
N HIS A 97 -13.99 2.96 0.14
CA HIS A 97 -12.58 3.35 -0.02
C HIS A 97 -11.62 2.22 0.36
N VAL A 98 -11.85 1.54 1.50
CA VAL A 98 -11.04 0.38 1.93
C VAL A 98 -11.20 -0.80 0.96
N SER A 99 -12.42 -1.08 0.50
CA SER A 99 -12.69 -2.18 -0.44
C SER A 99 -12.07 -1.95 -1.82
N GLU A 100 -12.11 -0.72 -2.33
CA GLU A 100 -11.44 -0.35 -3.58
C GLU A 100 -9.92 -0.45 -3.44
N PHE A 101 -9.38 -0.05 -2.29
CA PHE A 101 -7.95 -0.14 -2.04
C PHE A 101 -7.45 -1.58 -1.86
N TYR A 102 -8.25 -2.47 -1.28
CA TYR A 102 -7.96 -3.91 -1.26
C TYR A 102 -7.72 -4.45 -2.68
N ASN A 103 -8.64 -4.13 -3.61
CA ASN A 103 -8.51 -4.55 -5.01
C ASN A 103 -7.31 -3.88 -5.71
N TYR A 104 -6.99 -2.64 -5.32
CA TYR A 104 -5.79 -1.96 -5.80
C TYR A 104 -4.52 -2.72 -5.38
N VAL A 105 -4.42 -3.15 -4.13
CA VAL A 105 -3.27 -3.94 -3.64
C VAL A 105 -3.19 -5.28 -4.37
N GLU A 106 -4.29 -6.02 -4.46
CA GLU A 106 -4.35 -7.31 -5.18
C GLU A 106 -3.84 -7.18 -6.61
N LYS A 107 -4.28 -6.15 -7.34
CA LYS A 107 -3.88 -5.93 -8.74
C LYS A 107 -2.37 -5.66 -8.91
N HIS A 108 -1.70 -5.15 -7.88
CA HIS A 108 -0.29 -4.75 -7.95
C HIS A 108 0.63 -5.67 -7.16
N ARG A 109 0.11 -6.76 -6.58
CA ARG A 109 0.91 -7.73 -5.81
C ARG A 109 2.11 -8.27 -6.61
N ASP A 110 1.94 -8.45 -7.92
CA ASP A 110 2.98 -8.97 -8.81
C ASP A 110 4.21 -8.05 -8.97
N LEU A 111 4.16 -6.80 -8.45
CA LEU A 111 5.34 -5.94 -8.30
C LEU A 111 6.39 -6.53 -7.35
N PHE A 112 6.01 -7.47 -6.49
CA PHE A 112 6.85 -8.05 -5.44
C PHE A 112 6.97 -9.57 -5.60
N PRO A 113 7.66 -10.08 -6.64
CA PRO A 113 7.57 -11.48 -7.05
C PRO A 113 8.11 -12.49 -6.02
N GLU A 114 8.87 -12.06 -5.01
CA GLU A 114 9.43 -12.93 -4.00
C GLU A 114 8.35 -13.45 -3.03
N ALA A 115 8.39 -14.74 -2.71
CA ALA A 115 7.39 -15.36 -1.84
C ALA A 115 7.29 -14.71 -0.45
N PHE A 116 8.41 -14.24 0.11
CA PHE A 116 8.40 -13.52 1.39
C PHE A 116 7.77 -12.12 1.26
N SER A 117 7.98 -11.42 0.14
CA SER A 117 7.34 -10.13 -0.11
C SER A 117 5.84 -10.30 -0.32
N GLN A 118 5.42 -11.35 -1.03
CA GLN A 118 4.01 -11.73 -1.16
C GLN A 118 3.38 -12.00 0.21
N SER A 119 4.07 -12.74 1.09
CA SER A 119 3.58 -12.97 2.46
C SER A 119 3.41 -11.68 3.26
N ILE A 120 4.26 -10.66 3.06
CA ILE A 120 4.08 -9.35 3.70
C ILE A 120 2.84 -8.64 3.12
N ILE A 121 2.60 -8.75 1.81
CA ILE A 121 1.39 -8.21 1.18
C ILE A 121 0.13 -8.94 1.65
N ASP A 122 0.19 -10.25 1.89
CA ASP A 122 -0.92 -11.02 2.46
C ASP A 122 -1.32 -10.47 3.84
N ASP A 123 -0.35 -10.13 4.71
CA ASP A 123 -0.60 -9.46 6.01
C ASP A 123 -1.34 -8.11 5.81
N TYR A 124 -0.97 -7.34 4.77
CA TYR A 124 -1.64 -6.07 4.44
C TYR A 124 -3.10 -6.29 4.05
N GLN A 125 -3.35 -7.26 3.17
CA GLN A 125 -4.68 -7.60 2.68
C GLN A 125 -5.56 -8.17 3.80
N GLU A 126 -5.00 -8.98 4.69
CA GLU A 126 -5.70 -9.45 5.88
C GLU A 126 -6.18 -8.29 6.74
N ALA A 127 -5.30 -7.33 7.05
CA ALA A 127 -5.66 -6.16 7.86
C ALA A 127 -6.79 -5.32 7.21
N LEU A 128 -6.74 -5.14 5.88
CA LEU A 128 -7.84 -4.49 5.15
C LEU A 128 -9.14 -5.30 5.23
N GLN A 129 -9.08 -6.62 5.06
CA GLN A 129 -10.26 -7.48 5.10
C GLN A 129 -10.92 -7.51 6.48
N GLN A 130 -10.11 -7.53 7.55
CA GLN A 130 -10.58 -7.38 8.92
C GLN A 130 -11.24 -6.01 9.16
N LEU A 131 -10.63 -4.93 8.64
CA LEU A 131 -11.22 -3.59 8.73
C LEU A 131 -12.57 -3.52 8.00
N ILE A 132 -12.68 -4.06 6.79
CA ILE A 132 -13.94 -4.13 6.02
C ILE A 132 -15.02 -4.84 6.85
N TYR A 133 -14.69 -6.01 7.42
CA TYR A 133 -15.62 -6.75 8.28
C TYR A 133 -16.13 -5.90 9.45
N ARG A 134 -15.24 -5.18 10.14
CA ARG A 134 -15.60 -4.31 11.27
C ARG A 134 -16.49 -3.15 10.80
N LEU A 135 -16.11 -2.47 9.71
CA LEU A 135 -16.84 -1.31 9.20
C LEU A 135 -18.28 -1.67 8.79
N VAL A 136 -18.48 -2.77 8.06
CA VAL A 136 -19.81 -3.23 7.60
C VAL A 136 -20.74 -3.54 8.77
N ARG A 137 -20.22 -3.94 9.93
CA ARG A 137 -21.03 -4.24 11.14
C ARG A 137 -21.31 -3.04 12.02
N LEU A 138 -20.69 -1.90 11.72
CA LEU A 138 -20.84 -0.64 12.46
C LEU A 138 -21.72 0.37 11.72
N GLU A 139 -22.23 -0.01 10.54
CA GLU A 139 -23.24 0.72 9.77
C GLU A 139 -24.66 0.47 10.29
#